data_AF-A0A8B4QEY6-F1
#
_entry.id   AF-A0A8B4QEY6-F1
#
_cell.length_a   1.000
_cell.length_b   1.000
_cell.length_c   1.000
_cell.angle_alpha   90.00
_cell.angle_beta   90.00
_cell.angle_gamma   90.00
#
_symmetry.space_group_name_H-M   'P 1'
#
loop_
_entity.id
_entity.type
_entity.pdbx_description
1 polymer ?
#
loop_
_entity_poly.entity_id
_entity_poly.type
_entity_poly.pdbx_seq_one_letter_code
_entity_poly.pdbx_strand_id
1 'polypeptide(L)'
;METTSFYRQTMASTYATRKFFEKVTTDLQTQLREWDAEVCVEVEKWRQYVVKVTFENRLYRMNLTKNEIELYQHESPFALDRLILDALIKQGLTLKQPAGNYLDAVYA
;
A
#
# COMPACT_ATOMS: atom_id res chain seq x y z
N MET A 1 -9.81 10.32 1.24
CA MET A 1 -10.23 10.17 -0.18
C MET A 1 -11.09 8.91 -0.22
N GLU A 2 -12.31 8.94 -0.78
CA GLU A 2 -13.17 7.74 -0.80
C GLU A 2 -12.68 6.73 -1.86
N THR A 3 -11.66 5.96 -1.51
CA THR A 3 -11.13 4.89 -2.37
C THR A 3 -12.10 3.72 -2.29
N THR A 4 -13.16 3.76 -3.10
CA THR A 4 -14.13 2.65 -3.18
C THR A 4 -13.50 1.47 -3.91
N SER A 5 -13.90 0.25 -3.51
CA SER A 5 -13.47 -1.01 -4.16
C SER A 5 -13.64 -0.95 -5.68
N PHE A 6 -14.74 -0.36 -6.17
CA PHE A 6 -15.02 -0.19 -7.59
C PHE A 6 -14.01 0.70 -8.33
N TYR A 7 -13.64 1.84 -7.74
CA TYR A 7 -12.61 2.72 -8.32
C TYR A 7 -11.27 1.99 -8.42
N ARG A 8 -10.90 1.29 -7.34
CA ARG A 8 -9.65 0.54 -7.26
C ARG A 8 -9.60 -0.64 -8.24
N GLN A 9 -10.72 -1.33 -8.45
CA GLN A 9 -10.84 -2.40 -9.45
C GLN A 9 -10.72 -1.86 -10.88
N THR A 10 -11.37 -0.75 -11.17
CA THR A 10 -11.26 -0.09 -12.49
C THR A 10 -9.80 0.31 -12.77
N MET A 11 -9.11 0.81 -11.75
CA MET A 11 -7.68 1.12 -11.84
C MET A 11 -6.84 -0.13 -12.09
N ALA A 12 -7.09 -1.23 -11.37
CA ALA A 12 -6.39 -2.48 -11.55
C ALA A 12 -6.52 -3.03 -12.99
N SER A 13 -7.65 -2.83 -13.65
CA SER A 13 -7.86 -3.28 -15.03
C SER A 13 -7.29 -2.33 -16.10
N THR A 14 -7.10 -1.04 -15.80
CA THR A 14 -6.75 -0.02 -16.80
C THR A 14 -5.34 0.54 -16.65
N TYR A 15 -4.76 0.50 -15.45
CA TYR A 15 -3.45 1.09 -15.18
C TYR A 15 -2.35 0.10 -15.46
N ALA A 16 -1.26 0.58 -16.07
CA ALA A 16 0.00 -0.16 -16.09
C ALA A 16 0.48 -0.42 -14.65
N THR A 17 1.07 -1.60 -14.42
CA THR A 17 1.59 -2.09 -13.13
C THR A 17 2.34 -1.04 -12.33
N ARG A 18 3.24 -0.31 -12.97
CA ARG A 18 4.03 0.76 -12.34
C ARG A 18 3.17 1.91 -11.81
N LYS A 19 2.15 2.31 -12.58
CA LYS A 19 1.23 3.40 -12.23
C LYS A 19 0.24 2.95 -11.15
N PHE A 20 -0.21 1.70 -11.20
CA PHE A 20 -1.04 1.10 -10.16
C PHE A 20 -0.29 1.06 -8.83
N PHE A 21 0.93 0.52 -8.83
CA PHE A 21 1.79 0.46 -7.65
C PHE A 21 2.03 1.83 -7.02
N GLU A 22 2.38 2.84 -7.83
CA GLU A 22 2.57 4.20 -7.34
C GLU A 22 1.33 4.79 -6.69
N LYS A 23 0.15 4.51 -7.26
CA LYS A 23 -1.10 4.95 -6.65
C LYS A 23 -1.33 4.26 -5.31
N VAL A 24 -1.10 2.95 -5.25
CA VAL A 24 -1.26 2.16 -4.03
C VAL A 24 -0.37 2.69 -2.90
N THR A 25 0.92 2.92 -3.19
CA THR A 25 1.86 3.46 -2.20
C THR A 25 1.50 4.88 -1.77
N THR A 26 0.96 5.70 -2.68
CA THR A 26 0.52 7.07 -2.36
C THR A 26 -0.72 7.07 -1.46
N ASP A 27 -1.67 6.18 -1.74
CA ASP A 27 -2.88 6.04 -0.92
C ASP A 27 -2.50 5.50 0.47
N LEU A 28 -1.62 4.50 0.54
CA LEU A 28 -1.08 3.97 1.80
C LEU A 28 -0.34 5.05 2.60
N GLN A 29 0.50 5.88 1.96
CA GLN A 29 1.14 7.02 2.60
C GLN A 29 0.13 8.01 3.18
N THR A 30 -0.92 8.32 2.43
CA THR A 30 -1.97 9.24 2.87
C THR A 30 -2.68 8.69 4.10
N GLN A 31 -3.00 7.39 4.10
CA GLN A 31 -3.66 6.72 5.22
C GLN A 31 -2.75 6.64 6.45
N LEU A 32 -1.48 6.28 6.29
CA LEU A 32 -0.54 6.26 7.42
C LEU A 32 -0.28 7.66 7.98
N ARG A 33 -0.30 8.71 7.15
CA ARG A 33 -0.18 10.10 7.58
C ARG A 33 -1.34 10.58 8.45
N GLU A 34 -2.52 9.96 8.31
CA GLU A 34 -3.64 10.22 9.24
C GLU A 34 -3.34 9.68 10.65
N TRP A 35 -2.44 8.70 10.79
CA TRP A 35 -2.03 8.17 12.10
C TRP A 35 -0.81 8.88 12.69
N ASP A 36 0.13 9.27 11.83
CA ASP A 36 1.36 9.96 12.21
C ASP A 36 1.80 10.88 11.05
N ALA A 37 1.81 12.18 11.32
CA ALA A 37 2.15 13.20 10.33
C ALA A 37 3.59 13.08 9.80
N GLU A 38 4.49 12.43 10.55
CA GLU A 38 5.89 12.23 10.17
C GLU A 38 6.08 11.05 9.20
N VAL A 39 5.00 10.35 8.83
CA VAL A 39 5.12 9.21 7.94
C VAL A 39 5.59 9.61 6.54
N CYS A 40 6.63 8.91 6.11
CA CYS A 40 7.19 8.99 4.78
C CYS A 40 7.15 7.61 4.11
N VAL A 41 6.59 7.54 2.91
CA VAL A 41 6.64 6.35 2.06
C VAL A 41 7.49 6.68 0.85
N GLU A 42 8.63 6.02 0.72
CA GLU A 42 9.52 6.17 -0.44
C GLU A 42 9.40 4.94 -1.33
N VAL A 43 9.40 5.19 -2.64
CA VAL A 43 9.12 4.16 -3.65
C VAL A 43 10.21 4.14 -4.69
N GLU A 44 10.95 3.04 -4.75
CA GLU A 44 11.96 2.79 -5.78
C GLU A 44 11.38 1.89 -6.87
N LYS A 45 11.58 2.24 -8.15
CA LYS A 45 10.94 1.56 -9.30
C LYS A 45 11.93 1.21 -10.42
N TRP A 46 13.24 1.13 -10.12
CA TRP A 46 14.29 1.03 -11.14
C TRP A 46 14.54 -0.42 -11.64
N ARG A 47 14.90 -1.34 -10.74
CA ARG A 47 15.07 -2.78 -11.07
C ARG A 47 14.11 -3.67 -10.29
N GLN A 48 13.74 -3.22 -9.10
CA GLN A 48 12.76 -3.84 -8.22
C GLN A 48 11.84 -2.74 -7.72
N TYR A 49 10.65 -3.15 -7.27
CA TYR A 49 9.71 -2.26 -6.64
C TYR A 49 9.95 -2.31 -5.14
N VAL A 50 10.56 -1.26 -4.61
CA VAL A 50 10.88 -1.19 -3.18
C VAL A 50 9.97 -0.16 -2.55
N VAL A 51 9.30 -0.56 -1.47
CA VAL A 51 8.54 0.34 -0.59
C VAL A 51 9.32 0.48 0.70
N LYS A 52 9.66 1.72 1.05
CA LYS A 52 10.22 2.06 2.37
C LYS A 52 9.21 2.90 3.11
N VAL A 53 8.85 2.50 4.32
CA VAL A 53 7.91 3.22 5.17
C VAL A 53 8.64 3.61 6.44
N THR A 54 8.74 4.91 6.71
CA THR A 54 9.22 5.43 7.98
C THR A 54 8.01 5.79 8.84
N PHE A 55 7.86 5.14 9.99
CA PHE A 55 6.76 5.32 10.93
C PHE A 55 7.31 5.28 12.36
N GLU A 56 6.97 6.25 13.21
CA GLU A 56 7.45 6.35 14.59
C GLU A 56 8.97 6.15 14.73
N ASN A 57 9.75 6.83 13.87
CA ASN A 57 11.21 6.75 13.84
C ASN A 57 11.78 5.33 13.55
N ARG A 58 10.95 4.42 13.02
CA ARG A 58 11.37 3.09 12.53
C ARG A 58 11.23 3.03 11.03
N LEU A 59 12.24 2.44 10.38
CA LEU A 59 12.25 2.19 8.94
C LEU A 59 11.83 0.75 8.66
N TYR A 60 10.74 0.60 7.93
CA TYR A 60 10.25 -0.66 7.42
C TYR A 60 10.47 -0.72 5.91
N ARG A 61 10.77 -1.90 5.38
CA ARG A 61 11.02 -2.05 3.94
C ARG A 61 10.40 -3.31 3.38
N MET A 62 9.93 -3.22 2.16
CA MET A 62 9.40 -4.35 1.41
C MET A 62 9.89 -4.28 -0.03
N ASN A 63 10.32 -5.42 -0.56
CA ASN A 63 10.72 -5.55 -1.96
C ASN A 63 9.69 -6.42 -2.68
N LEU A 64 9.31 -5.98 -3.88
CA LEU A 64 8.37 -6.63 -4.76
C LEU A 64 8.95 -6.70 -6.18
N THR A 65 8.64 -7.78 -6.86
CA THR A 65 8.88 -7.93 -8.29
C THR A 65 7.68 -7.44 -9.08
N LYS A 66 7.90 -7.15 -10.37
CA LYS A 66 6.81 -6.77 -11.28
C LYS A 66 5.70 -7.83 -11.33
N ASN A 67 6.09 -9.11 -11.36
CA ASN A 67 5.17 -10.23 -11.47
C ASN A 67 4.29 -10.36 -10.22
N GLU A 68 4.85 -10.14 -9.03
CA GLU A 68 4.06 -10.12 -7.79
C GLU A 68 3.03 -8.98 -7.83
N ILE A 69 3.44 -7.77 -8.22
CA ILE A 69 2.50 -6.64 -8.31
C ILE A 69 1.39 -6.93 -9.32
N GLU A 70 1.69 -7.51 -10.48
CA GLU A 70 0.67 -7.90 -11.46
C GLU A 70 -0.28 -8.95 -10.91
N LEU A 71 0.24 -9.96 -10.21
CA LEU A 71 -0.58 -10.98 -9.56
C LEU A 71 -1.57 -10.35 -8.58
N TYR A 72 -1.09 -9.54 -7.64
CA TYR A 72 -1.92 -8.90 -6.63
C TYR A 72 -2.80 -7.78 -7.19
N GLN A 73 -2.40 -7.13 -8.28
CA GLN A 73 -3.23 -6.17 -9.00
C GLN A 73 -4.49 -6.84 -9.56
N HIS A 74 -4.38 -8.07 -10.05
CA HIS A 74 -5.51 -8.80 -10.64
C HIS A 74 -6.28 -9.69 -9.65
N GLU A 75 -5.71 -10.00 -8.48
CA GLU A 75 -6.34 -10.84 -7.46
C GLU A 75 -7.53 -10.15 -6.78
N SER A 76 -7.33 -8.95 -6.25
CA SER A 76 -8.37 -8.16 -5.59
C SER A 76 -7.98 -6.68 -5.54
N PRO A 77 -8.96 -5.75 -5.50
CA PRO A 77 -8.69 -4.31 -5.50
C PRO A 77 -7.70 -3.87 -4.40
N PHE A 78 -7.71 -4.52 -3.24
CA PHE A 78 -6.84 -4.18 -2.10
C PHE A 78 -5.80 -5.26 -1.77
N ALA A 79 -5.60 -6.27 -2.63
CA ALA A 79 -4.66 -7.35 -2.33
C ALA A 79 -3.22 -6.84 -2.18
N LEU A 80 -2.80 -5.88 -3.00
CA LEU A 80 -1.48 -5.26 -2.91
C LEU A 80 -1.32 -4.42 -1.65
N ASP A 81 -2.35 -3.66 -1.26
CA ASP A 81 -2.38 -2.90 -0.01
C ASP A 81 -2.20 -3.83 1.20
N ARG A 82 -2.97 -4.92 1.24
CA ARG A 82 -2.91 -5.93 2.29
C ARG A 82 -1.53 -6.57 2.38
N LEU A 83 -0.95 -6.95 1.24
CA LEU A 83 0.38 -7.56 1.20
C LEU A 83 1.45 -6.63 1.79
N ILE A 84 1.41 -5.34 1.42
CA ILE A 84 2.33 -4.34 1.94
C ILE A 84 2.12 -4.20 3.45
N LEU A 85 0.89 -3.98 3.91
CA LEU A 85 0.58 -3.82 5.33
C LEU A 85 0.99 -5.05 6.14
N ASP A 86 0.62 -6.26 5.71
CA ASP A 86 0.98 -7.51 6.38
C ASP A 86 2.51 -7.68 6.48
N ALA A 87 3.26 -7.28 5.45
CA ALA A 87 4.72 -7.33 5.46
C ALA A 87 5.33 -6.31 6.45
N LEU A 88 4.73 -5.13 6.60
CA LEU A 88 5.15 -4.11 7.56
C LEU A 88 4.79 -4.53 9.00
N ILE A 89 3.60 -5.09 9.20
CA ILE A 89 3.12 -5.60 10.51
C ILE A 89 4.04 -6.72 11.00
N LYS A 90 4.43 -7.65 10.11
CA LYS A 90 5.42 -8.69 10.43
C LYS A 90 6.78 -8.14 10.85
N GLN A 91 7.13 -6.94 10.43
CA GLN A 91 8.36 -6.23 10.84
C GLN A 91 8.19 -5.44 12.14
N GLY A 92 6.98 -5.42 12.73
CA GLY A 92 6.68 -4.73 13.98
C GLY A 92 5.92 -3.41 13.81
N LEU A 93 5.41 -3.10 12.62
CA LEU A 93 4.47 -2.00 12.44
C LEU A 93 3.20 -2.28 13.25
N THR A 94 2.90 -1.41 14.21
CA THR A 94 1.67 -1.50 14.98
C THR A 94 0.62 -0.65 14.29
N LEU A 95 -0.40 -1.28 13.70
CA LEU A 95 -1.55 -0.56 13.18
C LEU A 95 -2.27 0.10 14.35
N LYS A 96 -2.35 1.44 14.34
CA LYS A 96 -3.25 2.15 15.25
C LYS A 96 -4.66 2.02 14.68
N GLN A 97 -5.63 1.71 15.54
CA GLN A 97 -7.04 1.65 15.09
C GLN A 97 -7.39 2.99 14.43
N PRO A 98 -7.75 2.99 13.14
CA PRO A 98 -8.03 4.22 12.43
C PRO A 98 -9.39 4.76 12.88
N ALA A 99 -9.56 6.07 12.75
CA ALA A 99 -10.87 6.70 12.72
C ALA A 99 -11.58 6.53 11.36
N GLY A 100 -11.20 5.55 10.53
CA GLY A 100 -11.60 5.49 9.11
C GLY A 100 -11.63 4.09 8.48
N ASN A 101 -12.42 3.98 7.41
CA ASN A 101 -12.86 2.72 6.76
C ASN A 101 -11.79 2.02 5.91
N TYR A 102 -10.53 2.46 5.90
CA TYR A 102 -9.51 1.91 4.98
C TYR A 102 -9.05 0.52 5.37
N LEU A 103 -8.74 0.28 6.66
CA LEU A 103 -8.39 -1.07 7.11
C LEU A 103 -9.57 -2.03 6.96
N ASP A 104 -10.80 -1.56 7.18
CA ASP A 104 -11.99 -2.34 6.90
C ASP A 104 -12.08 -2.69 5.41
N ALA A 105 -11.81 -1.75 4.49
CA ALA A 105 -11.81 -2.05 3.06
C ALA A 105 -10.69 -3.03 2.63
N VAL A 106 -9.55 -3.00 3.31
CA VAL A 106 -8.40 -3.90 3.04
C VAL A 106 -8.62 -5.31 3.60
N TYR A 107 -9.31 -5.44 4.75
CA TYR A 107 -9.51 -6.70 5.46
C TYR A 107 -10.96 -7.23 5.45
N ALA A 108 -11.90 -6.54 4.77
CA ALA A 108 -13.26 -7.02 4.50
C ALA A 108 -13.27 -8.20 3.52
#